data_AF-A0A225VUG8-F1
#
_entry.id   AF-A0A225VUG8-F1
#
_cell.length_a   1.000
_cell.length_b   1.000
_cell.length_c   1.000
_cell.angle_alpha   90.00
_cell.angle_beta   90.00
_cell.angle_gamma   90.00
#
_symmetry.space_group_name_H-M   'P 1'
#
loop_
_entity.id
_entity.type
_entity.pdbx_description
1 polymer ?
#
loop_
_entity_poly.entity_id
_entity_poly.type
_entity_poly.pdbx_seq_one_letter_code
_entity_poly.pdbx_strand_id
1 'polypeptide(L)'
;MCTIMEHVQALLLNGKLPKQLWAECVCHVTTLINMTPSSKTDGRTLYELWYNRIPSMQYINVCGCSGYVHTTEQYRDKLDARARLCM
;
A
#
# COMPACT_ATOMS: atom_id res chain seq x y z
N MET A 1 0.19 -21.00 -3.27
CA MET A 1 0.65 -19.71 -3.83
C MET A 1 -0.62 -18.90 -4.01
N CYS A 2 -0.90 -17.99 -3.08
CA CYS A 2 -2.07 -17.12 -3.20
C CYS A 2 -1.75 -16.05 -4.26
N THR A 3 -2.71 -15.74 -5.11
CA THR A 3 -2.55 -14.78 -6.20
C THR A 3 -2.32 -13.37 -5.65
N ILE A 4 -1.72 -12.49 -6.45
CA ILE A 4 -1.49 -11.07 -6.06
C ILE A 4 -2.83 -10.42 -5.65
N MET A 5 -3.92 -10.77 -6.33
CA MET A 5 -5.25 -10.21 -6.09
C MET A 5 -5.84 -10.61 -4.73
N GLU A 6 -5.57 -11.82 -4.24
CA GLU A 6 -6.02 -12.24 -2.91
C GLU A 6 -5.35 -11.40 -1.81
N HIS A 7 -4.06 -11.10 -1.97
CA HIS A 7 -3.34 -10.23 -1.03
C HIS A 7 -3.81 -8.78 -1.10
N VAL A 8 -4.08 -8.28 -2.31
CA VAL A 8 -4.66 -6.94 -2.51
C VAL A 8 -6.02 -6.84 -1.84
N GLN A 9 -6.87 -7.86 -2.01
CA GLN A 9 -8.18 -7.91 -1.38
C GLN A 9 -8.06 -7.95 0.16
N ALA A 10 -7.16 -8.77 0.70
CA ALA A 10 -6.90 -8.82 2.13
C ALA A 10 -6.40 -7.46 2.67
N LEU A 11 -5.50 -6.79 1.93
CA LEU A 11 -4.95 -5.48 2.30
C LEU A 11 -6.03 -4.39 2.30
N LEU A 12 -6.89 -4.37 1.28
CA LEU A 12 -8.02 -3.44 1.19
C LEU A 12 -9.01 -3.64 2.35
N LEU A 13 -9.33 -4.91 2.66
CA LEU A 13 -10.25 -5.25 3.76
C LEU A 13 -9.67 -4.90 5.13
N ASN A 14 -8.40 -5.23 5.37
CA ASN A 14 -7.73 -4.96 6.64
C ASN A 14 -7.50 -3.46 6.87
N GLY A 15 -7.10 -2.73 5.82
CA GLY A 15 -6.87 -1.29 5.88
C GLY A 15 -8.13 -0.43 5.78
N LYS A 16 -9.31 -1.04 5.60
CA LYS A 16 -10.58 -0.34 5.30
C LYS A 16 -10.43 0.68 4.15
N LEU A 17 -9.57 0.35 3.19
CA LEU A 17 -9.21 1.24 2.10
C LEU A 17 -10.30 1.24 1.02
N PRO A 18 -10.56 2.39 0.38
CA PRO A 18 -11.48 2.44 -0.74
C PRO A 18 -10.97 1.57 -1.90
N LYS A 19 -11.90 0.90 -2.60
CA LYS A 19 -11.57 0.01 -3.73
C LYS A 19 -10.78 0.71 -4.83
N GLN A 20 -10.90 2.03 -4.97
CA GLN A 20 -10.14 2.85 -5.92
C GLN A 20 -8.62 2.74 -5.74
N LEU A 21 -8.13 2.43 -4.53
CA LEU A 21 -6.69 2.27 -4.23
C LEU A 21 -6.13 0.89 -4.57
N TRP A 22 -6.90 0.02 -5.23
CA TRP A 22 -6.46 -1.33 -5.57
C TRP A 22 -5.13 -1.33 -6.34
N ALA A 23 -4.88 -0.35 -7.21
CA ALA A 23 -3.63 -0.24 -7.97
C ALA A 23 -2.41 0.04 -7.06
N GLU A 24 -2.55 0.94 -6.09
CA GLU A 24 -1.50 1.19 -5.09
C GLU A 24 -1.25 -0.04 -4.21
N CYS A 25 -2.32 -0.73 -3.83
CA CYS A 25 -2.24 -1.99 -3.09
C CYS A 25 -1.50 -3.08 -3.90
N VAL A 26 -1.71 -3.17 -5.21
CA VAL A 26 -0.97 -4.09 -6.10
C VAL A 26 0.52 -3.75 -6.09
N CYS A 27 0.89 -2.47 -6.24
CA CYS A 27 2.29 -2.03 -6.16
C CYS A 27 2.93 -2.38 -4.81
N HIS A 28 2.19 -2.20 -3.72
CA HIS A 28 2.66 -2.54 -2.39
C HIS A 28 2.87 -4.06 -2.21
N VAL A 29 1.86 -4.86 -2.57
CA VAL A 29 1.92 -6.33 -2.51
C VAL A 29 3.06 -6.89 -3.37
N THR A 30 3.24 -6.38 -4.58
CA THR A 30 4.33 -6.83 -5.47
C THR A 30 5.70 -6.48 -4.92
N THR A 31 5.85 -5.29 -4.32
CA THR A 31 7.07 -4.89 -3.61
C THR A 31 7.37 -5.84 -2.44
N LEU A 32 6.36 -6.18 -1.64
CA LEU A 32 6.51 -7.15 -0.55
C LEU A 32 6.91 -8.53 -1.05
N ILE A 33 6.25 -9.05 -2.08
CA ILE A 33 6.60 -10.34 -2.69
C ILE A 33 8.05 -10.33 -3.19
N ASN A 34 8.50 -9.23 -3.79
CA ASN A 34 9.86 -9.13 -4.30
C ASN A 34 10.92 -9.11 -3.19
N MET A 35 10.56 -8.63 -1.99
CA MET A 35 11.45 -8.58 -0.83
C MET A 35 11.25 -9.73 0.16
N THR A 36 10.27 -10.60 -0.05
CA THR A 36 10.00 -11.71 0.87
C THR A 36 10.81 -12.92 0.46
N PRO A 37 11.67 -13.47 1.34
CA PRO A 37 12.39 -14.69 1.04
C PRO A 37 11.41 -15.86 0.99
N SER A 38 11.61 -16.75 0.02
CA SER A 38 10.74 -17.91 -0.15
C SER A 38 11.55 -19.21 -0.14
N SER A 39 10.93 -20.30 0.28
CA SER A 39 11.54 -21.63 0.15
C SER A 39 11.80 -22.03 -1.30
N LYS A 40 11.05 -21.44 -2.25
CA LYS A 40 11.26 -21.65 -3.69
C LYS A 40 12.51 -20.95 -4.23
N THR A 41 13.07 -20.03 -3.47
CA THR A 41 14.24 -19.23 -3.82
C THR A 41 15.41 -19.51 -2.87
N ASP A 42 15.43 -20.69 -2.24
CA ASP A 42 16.44 -21.11 -1.27
C ASP A 42 16.65 -20.10 -0.12
N GLY A 43 15.57 -19.45 0.31
CA GLY A 43 15.62 -18.43 1.35
C GLY A 43 16.12 -17.05 0.90
N ARG A 44 16.39 -16.86 -0.40
CA ARG A 44 16.70 -15.54 -0.98
C ARG A 44 15.45 -14.81 -1.41
N THR A 45 15.51 -13.50 -1.47
CA THR A 45 14.44 -12.65 -2.01
C THR A 45 14.51 -12.59 -3.54
N LEU A 46 13.39 -12.34 -4.23
CA LEU A 46 13.41 -12.14 -5.68
C LEU A 46 14.23 -10.91 -6.07
N TYR A 47 14.23 -9.88 -5.23
CA TYR A 47 15.08 -8.70 -5.39
C TYR A 47 16.56 -9.06 -5.36
N GLU A 48 17.00 -9.90 -4.43
CA GLU A 48 18.38 -10.40 -4.40
C GLU A 48 18.74 -11.21 -5.63
N LEU A 49 17.81 -12.06 -6.11
CA LEU A 49 18.05 -12.86 -7.30
C LEU A 49 18.19 -11.99 -8.56
N TRP A 50 17.45 -10.88 -8.64
CA TRP A 50 17.45 -10.00 -9.81
C TRP A 50 18.60 -8.99 -9.78
N TYR A 51 18.86 -8.38 -8.62
CA TYR A 51 19.81 -7.27 -8.49
C TYR A 51 21.12 -7.66 -7.79
N ASN A 52 21.27 -8.92 -7.35
CA ASN A 52 22.41 -9.41 -6.54
C ASN A 52 22.72 -8.52 -5.33
N ARG A 53 21.68 -7.89 -4.76
CA ARG A 53 21.78 -6.96 -3.61
C ARG A 53 20.68 -7.27 -2.61
N ILE A 54 21.03 -7.21 -1.33
CA ILE A 54 20.06 -7.32 -0.23
C ILE A 54 19.14 -6.08 -0.25
N PRO A 55 17.80 -6.25 -0.28
CA PRO A 55 16.88 -5.12 -0.25
C PRO A 55 16.98 -4.40 1.10
N SER A 56 17.05 -3.06 1.07
CA SER A 56 16.95 -2.28 2.31
C SER A 56 15.49 -2.23 2.77
N MET A 57 15.27 -2.46 4.06
CA MET A 57 13.94 -2.38 4.66
C MET A 57 13.35 -0.96 4.63
N GLN A 58 14.18 0.06 4.39
CA GLN A 58 13.75 1.45 4.19
C GLN A 58 12.86 1.65 2.96
N TYR A 59 12.90 0.72 1.99
CA TYR A 59 12.06 0.79 0.80
C TYR A 59 10.66 0.20 1.02
N ILE A 60 10.40 -0.42 2.18
CA ILE A 60 9.07 -0.93 2.53
C ILE A 60 8.30 0.18 3.24
N ASN A 61 7.35 0.77 2.50
CA ASN A 61 6.44 1.77 3.07
C ASN A 61 5.21 1.09 3.67
N VAL A 62 4.61 1.68 4.70
CA VAL A 62 3.29 1.24 5.18
C VAL A 62 2.25 1.53 4.08
N CYS A 63 1.36 0.58 3.83
CA CYS A 63 0.26 0.80 2.87
C CYS A 63 -0.80 1.72 3.48
N GLY A 64 -1.07 2.84 2.78
CA GLY A 64 -2.09 3.81 3.16
C GLY A 64 -1.51 5.12 3.72
N CYS A 65 -2.29 6.18 3.60
CA CYS A 65 -2.01 7.49 4.19
C CYS A 65 -3.33 8.17 4.55
N SER A 66 -3.31 9.06 5.55
CA SER A 66 -4.47 9.88 5.86
C SER A 66 -4.70 10.89 4.74
N GLY A 67 -5.76 10.69 3.98
CA GLY A 67 -6.15 11.56 2.89
C GLY A 67 -7.15 12.61 3.37
N TYR A 68 -6.98 13.86 2.95
CA TYR A 68 -7.91 14.94 3.27
C TYR A 68 -8.49 15.54 1.99
N VAL A 69 -9.82 15.64 1.92
CA VAL A 69 -10.51 16.31 0.81
C VAL A 69 -10.91 17.71 1.25
N HIS A 70 -10.62 18.69 0.40
CA HIS A 70 -10.99 20.08 0.64
C HIS A 70 -12.52 20.26 0.66
N THR A 71 -13.02 20.93 1.70
CA THR A 71 -14.42 21.35 1.80
C THR A 71 -14.55 22.75 1.18
N THR A 72 -15.34 22.87 0.12
CA THR A 72 -15.55 24.16 -0.56
C THR A 72 -16.25 25.16 0.36
N GLU A 73 -16.02 26.45 0.13
CA GLU A 73 -16.54 27.55 0.98
C GLU A 73 -18.07 27.57 1.08
N GLN A 74 -18.76 27.01 0.09
CA GLN A 74 -20.22 26.89 0.06
C GLN A 74 -20.77 25.91 1.10
N TYR A 75 -19.95 25.00 1.62
CA TYR A 75 -20.34 23.97 2.57
C TYR A 75 -19.61 24.09 3.92
N ARG A 76 -19.02 25.25 4.24
CA ARG A 76 -18.33 25.49 5.52
C ARG A 76 -18.57 26.92 6.04
N ASP A 77 -18.81 27.05 7.33
CA ASP A 77 -18.82 28.35 7.99
C ASP A 77 -17.40 28.84 8.29
N LYS A 78 -17.28 30.12 8.71
CA LYS A 78 -15.99 30.80 8.92
C LYS A 78 -15.06 30.09 9.93
N LEU A 79 -15.61 29.26 10.81
CA LEU A 79 -14.90 28.48 11.83
C LEU A 79 -14.87 26.97 11.57
N ASP A 80 -15.45 26.50 10.47
CA ASP A 80 -15.47 25.06 10.13
C ASP A 80 -14.13 24.57 9.55
N ALA A 81 -13.90 23.27 9.72
CA ALA A 81 -12.74 22.58 9.15
C ALA A 81 -12.72 22.71 7.62
N ARG A 82 -11.57 23.12 7.08
CA ARG A 82 -11.38 23.31 5.62
C ARG A 82 -11.20 22.01 4.85
N ALA A 83 -11.04 20.90 5.54
CA ALA A 83 -10.82 19.61 4.94
C ALA A 83 -11.40 18.51 5.84
N ARG A 84 -11.90 17.46 5.20
CA ARG A 84 -12.42 16.27 5.88
C ARG A 84 -11.53 15.07 5.56
N LEU A 85 -11.31 14.22 6.56
CA LEU A 85 -10.63 12.94 6.37
C LEU A 85 -11.45 12.10 5.37
N CYS A 86 -10.80 11.65 4.31
CA CYS A 86 -11.40 10.76 3.30
C CYS A 86 -10.85 9.33 3.39
N MET A 87 -9.65 9.15 3.94
CA MET A 87 -8.95 7.88 4.14
C MET A 87 -8.31 7.83 5.52
#